data_AF-A0A1D1V932-F1
#
_entry.id   AF-A0A1D1V932-F1
#
_cell.length_a   1.000
_cell.length_b   1.000
_cell.length_c   1.000
_cell.angle_alpha   90.00
_cell.angle_beta   90.00
_cell.angle_gamma   90.00
#
_symmetry.space_group_name_H-M   'P 1'
#
loop_
_entity.id
_entity.type
_entity.pdbx_description
1 polymer ?
#
loop_
_entity_poly.entity_id
_entity_poly.type
_entity_poly.pdbx_seq_one_letter_code
_entity_poly.pdbx_strand_id
1 'polypeptide(L)'
;MAAVPRGEVLMLYKNLLRASQEFSNYNFRSYANRTVKEAFSEYKVEKNPQRIQELMAKGEKNLEIIRRQARLGNLYSSDKLVIETTGNLPQAPERSSATATS
;
A
#
# COMPACT_ATOMS: atom_id res chain seq x y z
N MET A 1 24.52 -9.57 21.47
CA MET A 1 23.31 -9.04 20.81
C MET A 1 22.65 -10.19 20.06
N ALA A 2 21.37 -10.47 20.31
CA ALA A 2 20.67 -11.56 19.63
C ALA A 2 20.35 -11.15 18.18
N ALA A 3 20.54 -12.06 17.23
CA ALA A 3 20.17 -11.83 15.85
C ALA A 3 18.64 -11.76 15.72
N VAL A 4 18.12 -10.79 14.98
CA VAL A 4 16.68 -10.70 14.69
C VAL A 4 16.28 -11.92 13.86
N PRO A 5 15.30 -12.72 14.31
CA PRO A 5 14.88 -13.90 13.55
C PRO A 5 14.14 -13.47 12.28
N ARG A 6 14.35 -14.24 11.21
CA ARG A 6 13.70 -14.01 9.90
C ARG A 6 12.18 -13.92 9.99
N GLY A 7 11.57 -14.63 10.95
CA GLY A 7 10.12 -14.60 11.20
C GLY A 7 9.62 -13.20 11.57
N GLU A 8 10.32 -12.51 12.46
CA GLU A 8 9.97 -11.14 12.89
C GLU A 8 10.06 -10.15 11.74
N VAL A 9 11.11 -10.23 10.93
CA VAL A 9 11.27 -9.38 9.73
C VAL A 9 10.09 -9.56 8.76
N LEU A 10 9.68 -10.80 8.52
CA LEU A 10 8.55 -11.12 7.63
C LEU A 10 7.21 -10.69 8.22
N MET A 11 7.04 -10.78 9.54
CA MET A 11 5.85 -10.28 10.23
C MET A 11 5.74 -8.77 10.09
N LEU A 12 6.83 -8.03 10.34
CA LEU A 12 6.87 -6.58 10.19
C LEU A 12 6.55 -6.16 8.75
N TYR A 13 7.14 -6.83 7.75
CA TYR A 13 6.83 -6.58 6.34
C TYR A 13 5.34 -6.75 6.04
N LYS A 14 4.73 -7.86 6.47
CA LYS A 14 3.29 -8.11 6.27
C LYS A 14 2.42 -7.07 6.98
N ASN A 15 2.79 -6.66 8.18
CA ASN A 15 2.07 -5.66 8.95
C ASN A 15 2.12 -4.29 8.26
N LEU A 16 3.29 -3.88 7.75
CA LEU A 16 3.44 -2.63 6.99
C LEU A 16 2.61 -2.64 5.71
N LEU A 17 2.61 -3.74 4.95
CA LEU A 17 1.79 -3.87 3.76
C LEU A 17 0.29 -3.79 4.08
N ARG A 18 -0.16 -4.51 5.13
CA ARG A 18 -1.56 -4.47 5.56
C ARG A 18 -1.98 -3.07 5.98
N ALA A 19 -1.20 -2.41 6.82
CA ALA A 19 -1.48 -1.04 7.25
C ALA A 19 -1.48 -0.05 6.07
N SER A 20 -0.63 -0.27 5.06
CA SER A 20 -0.61 0.55 3.84
C SER A 20 -1.87 0.40 3.00
N GLN A 21 -2.57 -0.74 3.07
CA GLN A 21 -3.85 -0.94 2.38
C GLN A 21 -5.02 -0.22 3.07
N GLU A 22 -4.88 0.16 4.34
CA GLU A 22 -5.92 0.86 5.11
C GLU A 22 -6.09 2.34 4.70
N PHE A 23 -5.19 2.88 3.88
CA PHE A 23 -5.34 4.21 3.30
C PHE A 23 -6.51 4.25 2.30
N SER A 24 -7.50 5.10 2.58
CA SER A 24 -8.60 5.40 1.67
C SER A 24 -8.11 5.97 0.33
N ASN A 25 -7.21 6.96 0.38
CA ASN A 25 -6.66 7.62 -0.80
C ASN A 25 -5.71 6.71 -1.59
N TYR A 26 -5.97 6.54 -2.89
CA TYR A 26 -5.14 5.70 -3.77
C TYR A 26 -3.66 6.09 -3.82
N ASN A 27 -3.34 7.39 -3.82
CA ASN A 27 -1.95 7.83 -3.94
C ASN A 27 -1.15 7.41 -2.70
N PHE A 28 -1.71 7.61 -1.50
CA PHE A 28 -1.06 7.20 -0.26
C PHE A 28 -0.96 5.68 -0.13
N ARG A 29 -2.03 4.96 -0.47
CA ARG A 29 -2.01 3.48 -0.52
C ARG A 29 -0.92 2.97 -1.46
N SER A 30 -0.87 3.47 -2.69
CA SER A 30 0.08 3.03 -3.71
C SER A 30 1.52 3.39 -3.36
N TYR A 31 1.74 4.62 -2.88
CA TYR A 31 3.05 5.09 -2.44
C TYR A 31 3.57 4.25 -1.26
N ALA A 32 2.78 4.10 -0.20
CA ALA A 32 3.19 3.34 0.99
C ALA A 32 3.52 1.87 0.63
N ASN A 33 2.69 1.21 -0.18
CA ASN A 33 2.96 -0.15 -0.63
C ASN A 33 4.26 -0.25 -1.45
N ARG A 34 4.50 0.69 -2.36
CA ARG A 34 5.73 0.71 -3.17
C ARG A 34 6.95 0.92 -2.29
N THR A 35 6.93 1.94 -1.43
CA THR A 35 8.05 2.27 -0.54
C THR A 35 8.39 1.15 0.42
N VAL A 36 7.39 0.45 0.98
CA VAL A 36 7.63 -0.73 1.83
C VAL A 36 8.31 -1.85 1.04
N LYS A 37 7.86 -2.14 -0.18
CA LYS A 37 8.49 -3.18 -1.04
C LYS A 37 9.94 -2.81 -1.40
N GLU A 38 10.17 -1.57 -1.81
CA GLU A 38 11.49 -1.06 -2.18
C GLU A 38 12.46 -1.16 -1.00
N ALA A 39 12.07 -0.66 0.18
CA ALA A 39 12.92 -0.70 1.37
C ALA A 39 13.31 -2.14 1.78
N PHE A 40 12.36 -3.07 1.78
CA PHE A 40 12.66 -4.47 2.12
C PHE A 40 13.47 -5.20 1.04
N SER A 41 13.35 -4.80 -0.22
CA SER A 41 14.18 -5.31 -1.31
C SER A 41 15.62 -4.80 -1.21
N GLU A 42 15.79 -3.52 -0.89
CA GLU A 42 17.10 -2.87 -0.71
C GLU A 42 17.88 -3.51 0.45
N TYR A 43 17.26 -3.67 1.62
CA TYR A 43 17.94 -4.20 2.80
C TYR A 43 18.02 -5.74 2.87
N LYS A 44 17.53 -6.45 1.85
CA LYS A 44 17.58 -7.93 1.80
C LYS A 44 19.00 -8.48 1.87
N VAL A 45 19.97 -7.72 1.36
CA VAL A 45 21.39 -8.12 1.31
C VAL A 45 22.19 -7.68 2.54
N GLU A 46 21.57 -6.92 3.46
CA GLU A 46 22.21 -6.46 4.69
C GLU A 46 22.53 -7.63 5.61
N LYS A 47 23.77 -7.67 6.12
CA LYS A 47 24.25 -8.76 6.99
C LYS A 47 24.66 -8.24 8.37
N ASN A 48 24.78 -6.93 8.55
CA ASN A 48 25.15 -6.36 9.83
C ASN A 48 23.97 -6.47 10.82
N PRO A 49 24.11 -7.25 11.92
CA PRO A 49 23.02 -7.47 12.87
C PRO A 49 22.58 -6.19 13.59
N GLN A 50 23.50 -5.24 13.85
CA GLN A 50 23.16 -3.96 14.47
C GLN A 50 22.31 -3.12 13.52
N ARG A 51 22.68 -3.10 12.24
CA ARG A 51 21.94 -2.36 11.22
C ARG A 51 20.54 -2.95 11.01
N ILE A 52 20.41 -4.28 11.02
CA ILE A 52 19.12 -4.96 10.94
C ILE A 52 18.23 -4.56 12.12
N GLN A 53 18.78 -4.49 13.33
CA GLN A 53 18.03 -4.08 14.52
C GLN A 53 17.55 -2.62 14.43
N GLU A 54 18.38 -1.70 13.95
CA GLU A 54 17.99 -0.31 13.69
C GLU A 54 16.87 -0.21 12.65
N LEU A 55 16.97 -0.98 11.57
CA LEU A 55 15.96 -1.03 10.51
C LEU A 55 14.64 -1.59 11.01
N MET A 56 14.67 -2.62 11.88
CA MET A 56 13.47 -3.15 12.54
C MET A 56 12.80 -2.09 13.42
N ALA A 57 13.57 -1.39 14.26
CA ALA A 57 13.04 -0.32 15.11
C ALA A 57 12.43 0.82 14.26
N LYS A 58 13.09 1.19 13.16
CA LYS A 58 12.57 2.16 12.20
C LYS A 58 11.27 1.67 11.55
N GLY A 59 11.20 0.40 11.18
CA GLY A 59 10.02 -0.20 10.57
C GLY A 59 8.83 -0.24 11.52
N GLU A 60 9.03 -0.56 12.80
CA GLU A 60 7.97 -0.51 13.83
C GLU A 60 7.45 0.91 14.03
N LYS A 61 8.33 1.91 14.12
CA LYS A 61 7.93 3.32 14.18
C LYS A 61 7.12 3.73 12.95
N ASN A 62 7.55 3.31 11.76
CA ASN A 62 6.82 3.58 10.52
C ASN A 62 5.45 2.90 10.49
N LEU A 63 5.32 1.70 11.04
CA LEU A 63 4.04 1.00 11.15
C LEU A 63 3.03 1.79 11.98
N GLU A 64 3.45 2.34 13.12
CA GLU A 64 2.60 3.21 13.94
C GLU A 64 2.17 4.48 13.19
N ILE A 65 3.10 5.12 12.48
CA ILE A 65 2.82 6.30 11.67
C ILE A 65 1.79 5.98 10.60
N ILE A 66 1.99 4.91 9.82
CA ILE A 66 1.08 4.50 8.75
C ILE A 66 -0.32 4.25 9.31
N ARG A 67 -0.45 3.50 10.41
CA ARG A 67 -1.75 3.25 11.07
C ARG A 67 -2.44 4.52 11.54
N ARG A 68 -1.70 5.48 12.08
CA ARG A 68 -2.27 6.78 12.49
C ARG A 68 -2.75 7.57 11.29
N GLN A 69 -1.93 7.65 10.23
CA GLN A 69 -2.26 8.41 9.03
C GLN A 69 -3.42 7.78 8.25
N ALA A 70 -3.50 6.45 8.19
CA ALA A 70 -4.63 5.75 7.59
C ALA A 70 -5.93 6.07 8.34
N ARG A 71 -5.93 6.02 9.68
CA ARG A 71 -7.09 6.40 10.50
C ARG A 71 -7.51 7.86 10.30
N LEU A 72 -6.56 8.79 10.26
CA LEU A 72 -6.85 10.20 9.99
C LEU A 72 -7.41 10.40 8.57
N GLY A 73 -6.84 9.74 7.57
CA GLY A 73 -7.32 9.79 6.19
C GLY A 73 -8.70 9.16 6.00
N ASN A 74 -9.11 8.24 6.88
CA ASN A 74 -10.46 7.68 6.90
C ASN A 74 -11.46 8.61 7.61
N LEU A 75 -11.03 9.36 8.63
CA LEU A 75 -11.87 10.34 9.32
C LEU A 75 -12.15 11.58 8.46
N TYR A 76 -11.15 12.00 7.69
CA TYR A 76 -11.20 13.17 6.82
C TYR A 76 -11.08 12.78 5.33
N SER A 77 -11.78 11.72 4.93
CA SER A 77 -11.74 11.24 3.55
C SER A 77 -12.38 12.24 2.58
N SER A 78 -11.78 12.40 1.41
CA SER A 78 -12.36 13.12 0.27
C SER A 78 -12.88 12.15 -0.78
N ASP A 79 -13.58 12.68 -1.79
CA ASP A 79 -14.05 11.87 -2.92
C ASP A 79 -12.89 11.15 -3.63
N LYS A 80 -13.21 9.97 -4.18
CA LYS A 80 -12.25 9.16 -4.91
C LYS A 80 -11.77 9.89 -6.16
N LEU A 81 -10.49 9.73 -6.49
CA LEU A 81 -9.91 10.28 -7.72
C LEU A 81 -10.55 9.64 -8.95
N VAL A 82 -10.63 10.36 -10.07
CA VAL A 82 -11.19 9.87 -11.35
C VAL A 82 -10.55 8.54 -11.80
N ILE A 83 -9.25 8.38 -11.56
CA ILE A 83 -8.49 7.16 -11.87
C ILE A 83 -8.94 5.93 -11.07
N GLU A 84 -9.65 6.11 -9.96
CA GLU A 84 -10.25 5.02 -9.19
C GLU A 84 -11.64 4.62 -9.73
N THR A 85 -12.27 5.49 -10.53
CA THR A 85 -13.65 5.34 -11.02
C THR A 85 -13.72 4.76 -12.43
N THR A 86 -12.65 4.83 -13.22
CA THR A 86 -12.62 4.37 -14.63
C THR A 86 -12.81 2.86 -14.82
N GLY A 87 -12.74 2.06 -13.74
CA GLY A 87 -13.10 0.64 -13.77
C GLY A 87 -14.61 0.35 -13.67
N ASN A 88 -15.45 1.37 -13.43
CA ASN A 88 -16.89 1.23 -13.15
C ASN A 88 -17.76 2.13 -14.04
N LEU A 89 -17.26 2.52 -15.22
CA LEU A 89 -18.08 3.23 -16.21
C LEU A 89 -19.25 2.33 -16.63
N PRO A 90 -20.50 2.82 -16.59
CA PRO A 90 -21.58 2.14 -17.26
C PRO A 90 -21.19 2.00 -18.74
N GLN A 91 -21.13 0.76 -19.24
CA GLN A 91 -20.95 0.53 -20.67
C GLN A 91 -22.03 1.35 -21.40
N ALA A 92 -21.59 2.23 -22.31
CA ALA A 92 -22.52 2.98 -23.14
C ALA A 92 -23.43 1.96 -23.85
N PRO A 93 -24.77 2.17 -23.88
CA PRO A 93 -25.66 1.24 -24.56
C PRO A 93 -25.20 1.12 -26.00
N GLU A 94 -24.84 -0.11 -26.41
CA GLU A 94 -24.51 -0.43 -27.80
C GLU A 94 -25.64 0.10 -28.67
N ARG A 95 -25.33 1.04 -29.57
CA ARG A 95 -26.32 1.53 -30.53
C ARG A 95 -26.67 0.35 -31.44
N SER A 96 -27.82 -0.26 -31.19
CA SER A 96 -28.44 -1.25 -32.07
C SER A 96 -28.41 -0.72 -33.50
N SER A 97 -27.62 -1.37 -34.37
CA SER A 97 -27.61 -1.11 -35.80
C SER A 97 -28.98 -1.49 -36.36
N ALA A 98 -29.87 -0.49 -36.47
CA ALA A 98 -31.10 -0.62 -37.23
C ALA A 98 -30.73 -0.86 -38.70
N THR A 99 -30.98 -2.09 -39.15
CA THR A 99 -31.03 -2.45 -40.56
C THR A 99 -32.08 -1.58 -41.26
N ALA A 100 -31.62 -0.62 -42.05
CA ALA A 100 -32.47 0.07 -43.01
C ALA A 100 -32.68 -0.86 -44.21
N THR A 101 -33.78 -1.60 -44.20
CA THR A 101 -34.41 -2.13 -45.40
C THR A 101 -35.41 -1.09 -45.89
N SER A 102 -35.09 -0.41 -46.99
CA SER A 102 -36.04 -0.06 -48.06
C SER A 102 -35.29 0.44 -49.28
#